data_AF-A0A7S2BX88-F1
#
_entry.id   AF-A0A7S2BX88-F1
#
_cell.length_a   1.000
_cell.length_b   1.000
_cell.length_c   1.000
_cell.angle_alpha   90.00
_cell.angle_beta   90.00
_cell.angle_gamma   90.00
#
_symmetry.space_group_name_H-M   'P 1'
#
loop_
_entity.id
_entity.type
_entity.pdbx_description
1 polymer ?
#
loop_
_entity_poly.entity_id
_entity_poly.type
_entity_poly.pdbx_seq_one_letter_code
_entity_poly.pdbx_strand_id
1 'polypeptide(L)'
;MMDLDNDSTAVCLSYLIKLWIRNRKPSLLGTSIPHSAINEVAEMVRSEEMIMGGQRSSLTTAAADQPAEDRAGSLIGQLPSCSRSILLWTLDLLVQVLDESSKNKQSAHALSRIFAPTLYNENELFVDGTNGWPSNLEHLRFVKNMTKFTMCAINWRRRLTSQFRKNSGKDRIVSY
;
A
#
# COMPACT_ATOMS: atom_id res chain seq x y z
N MET A 1 32.25 -23.03 -0.26
CA MET A 1 31.34 -22.16 -1.01
C MET A 1 29.95 -22.51 -0.51
N MET A 2 29.36 -21.69 0.36
CA MET A 2 28.06 -22.00 0.96
C MET A 2 26.99 -21.72 -0.09
N ASP A 3 26.28 -22.75 -0.53
CA ASP A 3 25.01 -22.61 -1.23
C ASP A 3 24.02 -21.99 -0.24
N LEU A 4 23.94 -20.66 -0.28
CA LEU A 4 22.87 -19.93 0.39
C LEU A 4 21.58 -20.34 -0.30
N ASP A 5 20.81 -21.17 0.38
CA ASP A 5 19.46 -21.58 -0.01
C ASP A 5 18.69 -20.34 -0.48
N ASN A 6 18.26 -20.34 -1.76
CA ASN A 6 17.72 -19.16 -2.44
C ASN A 6 16.56 -18.52 -1.65
N ASP A 7 15.78 -19.36 -0.95
CA ASP A 7 14.66 -18.94 -0.12
C ASP A 7 15.11 -18.18 1.13
N SER A 8 16.20 -18.61 1.77
CA SER A 8 16.79 -17.93 2.93
C SER A 8 17.34 -16.55 2.54
N THR A 9 17.94 -16.44 1.36
CA THR A 9 18.44 -15.16 0.83
C THR A 9 17.30 -14.20 0.54
N ALA A 10 16.22 -14.67 -0.09
CA ALA A 10 15.04 -13.84 -0.39
C ALA A 10 14.37 -13.31 0.89
N VAL A 11 14.26 -14.15 1.93
CA VAL A 11 13.73 -13.72 3.24
C VAL A 11 14.61 -12.65 3.87
N CYS A 12 15.93 -12.85 3.89
CA CYS A 12 16.89 -11.86 4.41
C CYS A 12 16.81 -10.52 3.67
N LEU A 13 16.79 -10.53 2.33
CA LEU A 13 16.69 -9.32 1.52
C LEU A 13 15.35 -8.59 1.75
N SER A 14 14.24 -9.33 1.82
CA SER A 14 12.92 -8.74 2.12
C SER A 14 12.89 -8.06 3.49
N TYR A 15 13.59 -8.64 4.47
CA TYR A 15 13.72 -8.07 5.81
C TYR A 15 14.57 -6.80 5.80
N LEU A 16 15.71 -6.81 5.11
CA LEU A 16 16.59 -5.64 4.99
C LEU A 16 15.89 -4.46 4.30
N ILE A 17 15.11 -4.71 3.25
CA ILE A 17 14.31 -3.66 2.59
C ILE A 17 13.31 -3.05 3.58
N LYS A 18 12.57 -3.88 4.32
CA LYS A 18 11.64 -3.40 5.35
C LYS A 18 12.35 -2.59 6.43
N LEU A 19 13.49 -3.07 6.93
CA LEU A 19 14.26 -2.34 7.93
C LEU A 19 14.76 -0.99 7.41
N TRP A 20 15.27 -0.96 6.17
CA TRP A 20 15.74 0.27 5.56
C TRP A 20 14.61 1.30 5.42
N ILE A 21 13.43 0.88 4.96
CA ILE A 21 12.22 1.71 4.87
C ILE A 21 11.81 2.22 6.26
N ARG A 22 11.72 1.33 7.26
CA ARG A 22 11.27 1.64 8.62
C ARG A 22 12.18 2.66 9.32
N ASN A 23 13.50 2.55 9.10
CA ASN A 23 14.49 3.37 9.79
C ASN A 23 14.74 4.73 9.12
N ARG A 24 14.06 5.06 8.02
CA ARG A 24 14.20 6.39 7.40
C ARG A 24 13.58 7.46 8.30
N LYS A 25 14.26 8.61 8.39
CA LYS A 25 13.76 9.82 9.04
C LYS A 25 13.75 10.99 8.03
N PRO A 26 12.63 11.73 7.90
CA PRO A 26 11.31 11.41 8.46
C PRO A 26 10.75 10.11 7.86
N SER A 27 9.80 9.48 8.54
CA SER A 27 9.12 8.31 7.97
C SER A 27 8.42 8.65 6.65
N LEU A 28 8.29 7.66 5.76
CA LEU A 28 7.82 7.89 4.39
C LEU A 28 6.41 8.47 4.33
N LEU A 29 5.55 8.09 5.28
CA LEU A 29 4.16 8.53 5.32
C LEU A 29 3.77 9.26 6.61
N GLY A 30 4.46 9.03 7.73
CA GLY A 30 4.01 9.43 9.07
C GLY A 30 4.01 10.93 9.36
N THR A 31 4.72 11.75 8.57
CA THR A 31 4.69 13.22 8.73
C THR A 31 3.97 13.96 7.61
N SER A 32 3.72 13.28 6.49
CA SER A 32 3.25 13.94 5.26
C SER A 32 1.78 13.64 4.94
N ILE A 33 1.23 12.50 5.42
CA ILE A 33 -0.20 12.19 5.28
C ILE A 33 -0.86 12.29 6.66
N PRO A 34 -1.83 13.20 6.87
CA PRO A 34 -2.49 13.35 8.16
C PRO A 34 -3.36 12.13 8.47
N HIS A 35 -3.45 11.79 9.76
CA HIS A 35 -4.28 10.70 10.26
C HIS A 35 -5.74 10.74 9.79
N SER A 36 -6.31 11.95 9.72
CA SER A 36 -7.68 12.15 9.25
C SER A 36 -7.88 11.66 7.82
N ALA A 37 -6.91 11.89 6.93
CA ALA A 37 -6.98 11.45 5.53
C ALA A 37 -6.85 9.92 5.40
N ILE A 38 -6.08 9.29 6.29
CA ILE A 38 -5.97 7.83 6.33
C ILE A 38 -7.27 7.21 6.83
N ASN A 39 -7.87 7.80 7.86
CA ASN A 39 -9.17 7.39 8.38
C ASN A 39 -10.26 7.55 7.33
N GLU A 40 -10.24 8.65 6.56
CA GLU A 40 -11.16 8.88 5.44
C GLU A 40 -11.11 7.73 4.43
N VAL A 41 -9.93 7.35 3.95
CA VAL A 41 -9.76 6.21 3.03
C VAL A 41 -10.28 4.91 3.67
N ALA A 42 -9.99 4.67 4.95
CA ALA A 42 -10.43 3.46 5.65
C ALA A 42 -11.95 3.40 5.87
N GLU A 43 -12.62 4.54 6.03
CA GLU A 43 -14.08 4.66 6.06
C GLU A 43 -14.68 4.38 4.68
N MET A 44 -14.11 4.94 3.61
CA MET A 44 -14.56 4.68 2.24
C MET A 44 -14.53 3.18 1.92
N VAL A 45 -13.44 2.49 2.26
CA VAL A 45 -13.35 1.03 2.12
C VAL A 45 -14.43 0.30 2.92
N ARG A 46 -14.74 0.74 4.14
CA ARG A 46 -15.83 0.13 4.93
C ARG A 46 -17.19 0.34 4.28
N SER A 47 -17.45 1.53 3.76
CA SER A 47 -18.70 1.83 3.06
C SER A 47 -18.83 0.97 1.80
N GLU A 48 -17.77 0.83 1.01
CA GLU A 48 -17.73 -0.05 -0.16
C GLU A 48 -17.99 -1.52 0.21
N GLU A 49 -17.35 -2.02 1.28
CA GLU A 49 -17.56 -3.37 1.83
C GLU A 49 -19.02 -3.59 2.25
N MET A 50 -19.66 -2.61 2.90
CA MET A 50 -21.05 -2.70 3.34
C MET A 50 -22.04 -2.72 2.16
N ILE A 51 -21.80 -1.90 1.13
CA ILE A 51 -22.62 -1.86 -0.08
C ILE A 51 -22.53 -3.20 -0.83
N MET A 52 -21.33 -3.74 -1.01
CA MET A 52 -21.13 -5.03 -1.67
C MET A 52 -21.60 -6.24 -0.84
N GLY A 53 -21.59 -6.12 0.49
CA GLY A 53 -22.15 -7.13 1.40
C GLY A 53 -23.66 -7.33 1.25
N GLY A 54 -24.38 -6.36 0.66
CA GLY A 54 -25.81 -6.44 0.35
C GLY A 54 -26.14 -6.94 -1.07
N GLN A 55 -25.16 -6.95 -1.99
CA GLN A 55 -25.33 -7.41 -3.38
C GLN A 55 -24.23 -8.40 -3.76
N ARG A 56 -24.44 -9.67 -3.43
CA ARG A 56 -23.54 -10.78 -3.82
C ARG A 56 -23.65 -11.20 -5.30
N SER A 57 -24.45 -10.51 -6.10
CA SER A 57 -24.68 -10.89 -7.50
C SER A 57 -24.40 -9.73 -8.44
N SER A 58 -23.34 -9.94 -9.23
CA SER A 58 -23.12 -9.34 -10.54
C SER A 58 -22.71 -7.87 -10.56
N LEU A 59 -21.40 -7.62 -10.69
CA LEU A 59 -20.93 -6.57 -11.60
C LEU A 59 -19.49 -6.84 -12.03
N THR A 60 -19.37 -7.67 -13.08
CA THR A 60 -18.28 -7.58 -14.05
C THR A 60 -18.40 -6.25 -14.78
N THR A 61 -17.64 -5.23 -14.38
CA THR A 61 -17.27 -4.13 -15.28
C THR A 61 -15.83 -3.71 -15.02
N ALA A 62 -15.03 -3.78 -16.06
CA ALA A 62 -13.77 -3.06 -16.13
C ALA A 62 -14.06 -1.57 -15.91
N ALA A 63 -13.36 -0.95 -14.96
CA ALA A 63 -13.58 0.42 -14.47
C ALA A 63 -14.75 0.61 -13.49
N ALA A 64 -14.93 -0.29 -12.52
CA ALA A 64 -15.62 0.09 -11.28
C ALA A 64 -14.84 1.26 -10.64
N ASP A 65 -15.50 2.38 -10.39
CA ASP A 65 -14.94 3.48 -9.60
C ASP A 65 -14.42 2.89 -8.28
N GLN A 66 -13.12 3.03 -8.03
CA GLN A 66 -12.49 2.62 -6.78
C GLN A 66 -12.12 3.89 -6.02
N PRO A 67 -13.11 4.62 -5.47
CA PRO A 67 -12.88 5.97 -4.97
C PRO A 67 -11.90 5.96 -3.79
N ALA A 68 -11.86 4.89 -2.98
CA ALA A 68 -10.85 4.74 -1.92
C ALA A 68 -9.42 4.61 -2.47
N GLU A 69 -9.23 3.86 -3.56
CA GLU A 69 -7.93 3.72 -4.24
C GLU A 69 -7.47 5.04 -4.87
N ASP A 70 -8.38 5.73 -5.54
CA ASP A 70 -8.08 7.03 -6.18
C ASP A 70 -7.78 8.10 -5.12
N ARG A 71 -8.48 8.08 -3.98
CA ARG A 71 -8.16 8.94 -2.84
C ARG A 71 -6.78 8.64 -2.27
N ALA A 72 -6.43 7.36 -2.08
CA ALA A 72 -5.09 6.97 -1.64
C ALA A 72 -4.01 7.43 -2.64
N GLY A 73 -4.25 7.26 -3.94
CA GLY A 73 -3.37 7.75 -5.00
C GLY A 73 -3.16 9.27 -4.98
N SER A 74 -4.24 10.03 -4.78
CA SER A 74 -4.18 11.49 -4.64
C SER A 74 -3.34 11.91 -3.44
N LEU A 75 -3.47 11.23 -2.30
CA LEU A 75 -2.69 11.53 -1.10
C LEU A 75 -1.19 11.23 -1.31
N ILE A 76 -0.88 10.12 -2.00
CA ILE A 76 0.50 9.81 -2.41
C ILE A 76 1.06 10.88 -3.35
N GLY A 77 0.23 11.43 -4.24
CA GLY A 77 0.60 12.51 -5.16
C GLY A 77 1.09 13.78 -4.45
N GLN A 78 0.56 14.05 -3.25
CA GLN A 78 0.87 15.23 -2.43
C GLN A 78 2.16 15.09 -1.60
N LEU A 79 2.75 13.90 -1.55
CA LEU A 79 3.99 13.67 -0.82
C LEU A 79 5.17 14.45 -1.41
N PRO A 80 6.15 14.85 -0.58
CA PRO A 80 7.43 15.39 -1.05
C PRO A 80 8.09 14.46 -2.07
N SER A 81 8.73 15.01 -3.10
CA SER A 81 9.21 14.24 -4.26
C SER A 81 10.07 13.03 -3.87
N CYS A 82 10.96 13.18 -2.89
CA CYS A 82 11.81 12.06 -2.43
C CYS A 82 11.00 10.95 -1.75
N SER A 83 10.13 11.30 -0.80
CA SER A 83 9.26 10.34 -0.12
C SER A 83 8.30 9.65 -1.09
N ARG A 84 7.74 10.42 -2.03
CA ARG A 84 6.87 9.92 -3.09
C ARG A 84 7.58 8.90 -3.96
N SER A 85 8.78 9.20 -4.46
CA SER A 85 9.53 8.28 -5.32
C SER A 85 9.87 6.96 -4.64
N ILE A 86 10.26 7.01 -3.37
CA ILE A 86 10.60 5.80 -2.60
C ILE A 86 9.34 4.98 -2.31
N LEU A 87 8.22 5.64 -1.98
CA LEU A 87 6.96 4.94 -1.81
C LEU A 87 6.49 4.31 -3.12
N LEU A 88 6.55 5.02 -4.25
CA LEU A 88 6.18 4.48 -5.56
C LEU A 88 7.06 3.28 -5.93
N TRP A 89 8.38 3.36 -5.70
CA TRP A 89 9.29 2.23 -5.89
C TRP A 89 8.92 1.03 -5.00
N THR A 90 8.57 1.30 -3.74
CA THR A 90 8.12 0.25 -2.81
C THR A 90 6.82 -0.39 -3.29
N LEU A 91 5.85 0.42 -3.72
CA LEU A 91 4.58 -0.07 -4.26
C LEU A 91 4.80 -0.88 -5.55
N ASP A 92 5.72 -0.47 -6.42
CA ASP A 92 6.10 -1.22 -7.62
C ASP A 92 6.68 -2.60 -7.27
N LEU A 93 7.52 -2.68 -6.25
CA LEU A 93 8.03 -3.95 -5.73
C LEU A 93 6.87 -4.84 -5.22
N LEU A 94 5.96 -4.28 -4.42
CA LEU A 94 4.82 -5.03 -3.89
C LEU A 94 3.87 -5.51 -4.99
N VAL A 95 3.65 -4.71 -6.03
CA VAL A 95 2.86 -5.09 -7.20
C VAL A 95 3.51 -6.26 -7.94
N GLN A 96 4.84 -6.26 -8.11
CA GLN A 96 5.54 -7.40 -8.71
C GLN A 96 5.38 -8.68 -7.88
N VAL A 97 5.43 -8.57 -6.54
CA VAL A 97 5.15 -9.71 -5.65
C VAL A 97 3.70 -10.19 -5.82
N LEU A 98 2.73 -9.28 -5.97
CA LEU A 98 1.34 -9.66 -6.21
C LEU A 98 1.09 -10.31 -7.57
N ASP A 99 1.81 -9.90 -8.60
CA ASP A 99 1.68 -10.52 -9.93
C ASP A 99 2.10 -12.00 -9.89
N GLU A 100 2.94 -12.39 -8.92
CA GLU A 100 3.36 -13.78 -8.64
C GLU A 100 2.57 -14.45 -7.51
N SER A 101 1.38 -13.93 -7.16
CA SER A 101 0.58 -14.41 -6.00
C SER A 101 0.25 -15.91 -6.05
N SER A 102 0.16 -16.51 -7.24
CA SER A 102 -0.07 -17.95 -7.43
C SER A 102 1.09 -18.81 -6.92
N LYS A 103 2.31 -18.27 -6.88
CA LYS A 103 3.52 -18.97 -6.42
C LYS A 103 3.86 -18.64 -4.97
N ASN A 104 3.81 -17.35 -4.60
CA ASN A 104 4.24 -16.89 -3.27
C ASN A 104 3.11 -16.79 -2.23
N LYS A 105 1.85 -17.02 -2.64
CA LYS A 105 0.64 -16.99 -1.80
C LYS A 105 0.39 -15.64 -1.11
N GLN A 106 1.00 -14.55 -1.59
CA GLN A 106 0.80 -13.21 -1.06
C GLN A 106 -0.40 -12.53 -1.73
N SER A 107 -1.29 -11.97 -0.92
CA SER A 107 -2.39 -11.11 -1.37
C SER A 107 -2.12 -9.65 -1.01
N ALA A 108 -2.83 -8.71 -1.63
CA ALA A 108 -2.70 -7.29 -1.30
C ALA A 108 -3.00 -7.02 0.18
N HIS A 109 -3.95 -7.75 0.74
CA HIS A 109 -4.26 -7.72 2.17
C HIS A 109 -3.11 -8.27 3.03
N ALA A 110 -2.47 -9.37 2.63
CA ALA A 110 -1.34 -9.92 3.36
C ALA A 110 -0.12 -8.97 3.36
N LEU A 111 0.22 -8.42 2.19
CA LEU A 111 1.34 -7.48 2.05
C LEU A 111 1.07 -6.17 2.80
N SER A 112 -0.15 -5.62 2.73
CA SER A 112 -0.49 -4.40 3.45
C SER A 112 -0.37 -4.56 4.96
N ARG A 113 -0.75 -5.71 5.53
CA ARG A 113 -0.55 -5.98 6.97
C ARG A 113 0.92 -5.98 7.37
N ILE A 114 1.81 -6.44 6.49
CA ILE A 114 3.26 -6.50 6.75
C ILE A 114 3.90 -5.12 6.61
N PHE A 115 3.53 -4.37 5.57
CA PHE A 115 4.20 -3.11 5.22
C PHE A 115 3.59 -1.87 5.86
N ALA A 116 2.31 -1.88 6.25
CA ALA A 116 1.68 -0.72 6.87
C ALA A 116 2.45 -0.20 8.11
N PRO A 117 2.90 -1.05 9.07
CA PRO A 117 3.71 -0.59 10.21
C PRO A 117 5.15 -0.20 9.82
N THR A 118 5.59 -0.52 8.60
CA THR A 118 6.93 -0.22 8.09
C THR A 118 6.94 1.15 7.39
N LEU A 119 5.87 1.47 6.67
CA LEU A 119 5.72 2.74 5.94
C LEU A 119 5.35 3.91 6.86
N TYR A 120 4.83 3.60 8.04
CA TYR A 120 4.41 4.55 9.06
C TYR A 120 5.18 4.32 10.35
N ASN A 121 5.79 5.38 10.87
CA ASN A 121 6.42 5.34 12.18
C ASN A 121 5.41 5.85 13.22
N GLU A 122 4.82 4.93 13.97
CA GLU A 122 3.91 5.26 15.10
C GLU A 122 4.55 6.22 16.11
N ASN A 123 5.88 6.13 16.28
CA ASN A 123 6.62 6.98 17.20
C ASN A 123 6.74 8.42 16.72
N GLU A 124 6.34 8.77 15.49
CA GLU A 124 6.30 10.16 15.02
C GLU A 124 4.93 10.81 15.28
N LEU A 125 3.92 10.01 15.63
CA LEU A 125 2.52 10.44 15.68
C LEU A 125 2.03 10.75 17.09
N PHE A 126 2.76 10.32 18.12
CA PHE A 126 2.45 10.55 19.53
C PHE A 126 3.45 11.49 20.21
N VAL A 127 4.27 12.21 19.44
CA VAL A 127 5.33 13.09 19.97
C VAL A 127 4.83 14.51 20.23
N ASP A 128 3.69 14.91 19.66
CA ASP A 128 3.09 16.22 19.94
C ASP A 128 2.25 16.20 21.23
N GLY A 129 2.94 16.34 22.37
CA GLY A 129 2.51 17.13 23.53
C GLY A 129 1.28 16.69 24.35
N THR A 130 0.47 15.73 23.93
CA THR A 130 -0.61 15.17 24.76
C THR A 130 -0.10 13.93 25.48
N ASN A 131 0.12 14.06 26.79
CA ASN A 131 0.70 13.07 27.71
C ASN A 131 -0.12 11.78 27.87
N GLY A 132 -0.27 10.99 26.82
CA GLY A 132 -0.88 9.68 26.88
C GLY A 132 -0.43 8.82 25.72
N TRP A 133 0.11 7.64 26.02
CA TRP A 133 0.11 6.56 25.03
C TRP A 133 -1.34 6.34 24.58
N PRO A 134 -1.60 6.20 23.28
CA PRO A 134 -2.96 5.89 22.80
C PRO A 134 -3.47 4.66 23.55
N SER A 135 -4.77 4.61 23.81
CA SER A 135 -5.36 3.38 24.32
C SER A 135 -5.05 2.24 23.33
N ASN A 136 -4.88 1.00 23.82
CA ASN A 136 -4.64 -0.16 22.97
C ASN A 136 -5.67 -0.27 21.83
N LEU A 137 -6.90 0.18 22.05
CA LEU A 137 -7.97 0.21 21.06
C LEU A 137 -7.74 1.24 19.94
N GLU A 138 -7.26 2.44 20.27
CA GLU A 138 -6.94 3.47 19.28
C GLU A 138 -5.74 3.07 18.44
N HIS A 139 -4.71 2.50 19.07
CA HIS A 139 -3.56 1.96 18.37
C HIS A 139 -3.96 0.83 17.40
N LEU A 140 -4.77 -0.13 17.85
CA LEU A 140 -5.27 -1.21 16.99
C LEU A 140 -6.15 -0.69 15.84
N ARG A 141 -7.00 0.31 16.11
CA ARG A 141 -7.84 0.94 15.07
C ARG A 141 -6.97 1.64 14.03
N PHE A 142 -5.95 2.37 14.49
CA PHE A 142 -5.00 3.03 13.62
C PHE A 142 -4.32 2.02 12.69
N VAL A 143 -3.68 0.97 13.23
CA VAL A 143 -3.02 -0.09 12.45
C VAL A 143 -3.95 -0.72 11.40
N LYS A 144 -5.22 -0.94 11.75
CA LYS A 144 -6.23 -1.44 10.80
C LYS A 144 -6.48 -0.45 9.66
N ASN A 145 -6.64 0.83 9.97
CA ASN A 145 -6.84 1.88 8.96
C ASN A 145 -5.60 2.03 8.06
N MET A 146 -4.40 1.94 8.64
CA MET A 146 -3.13 1.93 7.88
C MET A 146 -3.07 0.77 6.89
N THR A 147 -3.52 -0.40 7.33
CA THR A 147 -3.58 -1.59 6.50
C THR A 147 -4.51 -1.36 5.32
N LYS A 148 -5.71 -0.81 5.55
CA LYS A 148 -6.68 -0.47 4.49
C LYS A 148 -6.11 0.55 3.51
N PHE A 149 -5.50 1.62 4.00
CA PHE A 149 -4.84 2.62 3.16
C PHE A 149 -3.73 2.00 2.30
N THR A 150 -2.85 1.20 2.91
CA THR A 150 -1.74 0.55 2.21
C THR A 150 -2.24 -0.41 1.14
N MET A 151 -3.32 -1.13 1.41
CA MET A 151 -3.98 -1.99 0.42
C MET A 151 -4.52 -1.17 -0.76
N CYS A 152 -5.23 -0.07 -0.51
CA CYS A 152 -5.71 0.84 -1.55
C CYS A 152 -4.56 1.41 -2.40
N ALA A 153 -3.45 1.80 -1.78
CA ALA A 153 -2.27 2.29 -2.47
C ALA A 153 -1.64 1.23 -3.41
N ILE A 154 -1.55 -0.02 -2.94
CA ILE A 154 -1.04 -1.14 -3.73
C ILE A 154 -1.95 -1.40 -4.94
N ASN A 155 -3.27 -1.48 -4.72
CA ASN A 155 -4.21 -1.74 -5.80
C ASN A 155 -4.30 -0.60 -6.81
N TRP A 156 -4.30 0.66 -6.33
CA TRP A 156 -4.20 1.85 -7.19
C TRP A 156 -2.97 1.76 -8.08
N ARG A 157 -1.80 1.44 -7.51
CA ARG A 157 -0.56 1.30 -8.28
C ARG A 157 -0.65 0.15 -9.28
N ARG A 158 -1.18 -1.00 -8.88
CA ARG A 158 -1.39 -2.16 -9.76
C ARG A 158 -2.28 -1.84 -10.95
N ARG A 159 -3.36 -1.10 -10.71
CA ARG A 159 -4.31 -0.64 -11.74
C ARG A 159 -3.60 0.28 -12.75
N LEU A 160 -2.83 1.26 -12.28
CA LEU A 160 -2.00 2.10 -13.15
C LEU A 160 -1.01 1.29 -13.98
N THR A 161 -0.23 0.40 -13.36
CA THR A 161 0.74 -0.46 -14.06
C THR A 161 0.07 -1.33 -15.12
N SER A 162 -1.12 -1.87 -14.82
CA SER A 162 -1.90 -2.66 -15.76
C SER A 162 -2.42 -1.83 -16.94
N GLN A 163 -2.88 -0.60 -16.70
CA GLN A 163 -3.29 0.33 -17.76
C GLN A 163 -2.11 0.71 -18.66
N PHE A 164 -0.93 1.01 -18.07
CA PHE A 164 0.28 1.27 -18.84
C PHE A 164 0.67 0.09 -19.73
N ARG A 165 0.69 -1.14 -19.20
CA ARG A 165 0.97 -2.35 -19.99
C ARG A 165 -0.01 -2.53 -21.16
N LYS A 166 -1.30 -2.27 -20.94
CA LYS A 166 -2.34 -2.35 -21.98
C LYS A 166 -2.16 -1.28 -23.06
N ASN A 167 -1.72 -0.08 -22.69
CA ASN A 167 -1.50 1.02 -23.63
C ASN A 167 -0.18 0.86 -24.40
N SER A 168 0.91 0.44 -23.73
CA SER A 168 2.19 0.14 -24.40
C SER A 168 2.12 -1.05 -25.35
N GLY A 169 1.17 -1.98 -25.13
CA GLY A 169 0.88 -3.07 -26.07
C GLY A 169 0.08 -2.64 -27.30
N LYS A 170 -0.60 -1.47 -27.27
CA LYS A 170 -1.31 -0.90 -28.41
C LYS A 170 -0.41 -0.04 -29.31
N ASP A 171 0.69 0.48 -28.79
CA ASP A 171 1.64 1.31 -29.56
C ASP A 171 2.69 0.51 -30.37
N ARG A 172 2.54 -0.82 -30.49
CA ARG A 172 3.46 -1.69 -31.29
C ARG A 172 2.91 -2.16 -32.64
N ILE A 173 1.94 -1.45 -33.21
CA ILE A 173 1.59 -1.58 -34.63
C ILE A 173 1.56 -0.18 -35.26
N VAL A 174 2.73 0.37 -35.56
CA VAL A 174 2.91 1.26 -36.70
C VAL A 174 4.16 0.77 -37.42
N SER A 175 3.96 -0.06 -38.43
CA SER A 175 4.95 -0.32 -39.45
C SER A 175 5.14 0.96 -40.27
N TYR A 176 6.39 1.38 -40.42
CA TYR A 176 6.87 2.01 -41.65
C TYR A 176 8.01 1.15 -42.17
#